data_AF-A0A518FN14-F1
#
_entry.id   AF-A0A518FN14-F1
#
_cell.length_a   1.000
_cell.length_b   1.000
_cell.length_c   1.000
_cell.angle_alpha   90.00
_cell.angle_beta   90.00
_cell.angle_gamma   90.00
#
_symmetry.space_group_name_H-M   'P 1'
#
loop_
_entity.id
_entity.type
_entity.pdbx_description
1 polymer ?
#
loop_
_entity_poly.entity_id
_entity_poly.type
_entity_poly.pdbx_seq_one_letter_code
_entity_poly.pdbx_strand_id
1 'polypeptide(L)'
;MLVISVNAKCIEKWWDDTAPILLDKLKTKFQTLTSQDIEDALQETVMIALIRTRQNENYFKAPHSFSSWCEKVSVNRCLDLIRKSKRKSEAHLVQGFRYHNTLPINEAQNFEHDELVKEVVDSINKLPVTSRKVVKLYLDGWSIKEIGKLIGATPRQVYYLKNSGIKRISEAIK
;
A
#
# COMPACT_ATOMS: atom_id res chain seq x y z
N MET A 1 -28.64 0.61 11.21
CA MET A 1 -28.01 -0.30 12.18
C MET A 1 -27.28 -1.36 11.37
N LEU A 2 -25.95 -1.24 11.23
CA LEU A 2 -25.16 -2.10 10.33
C LEU A 2 -25.02 -3.49 10.94
N VAL A 3 -25.66 -4.49 10.33
CA VAL A 3 -25.48 -5.90 10.69
C VAL A 3 -24.04 -6.27 10.35
N ILE A 4 -23.19 -6.38 11.37
CA ILE A 4 -21.84 -6.92 11.23
C ILE A 4 -22.01 -8.41 10.92
N SER A 5 -21.74 -8.78 9.67
CA SER A 5 -21.76 -10.17 9.17
C SER A 5 -20.96 -11.10 10.09
N VAL A 6 -21.39 -12.36 10.25
CA VAL A 6 -20.75 -13.38 11.11
C VAL A 6 -19.25 -13.48 10.81
N ASN A 7 -18.85 -13.35 9.55
CA ASN A 7 -17.45 -13.43 9.14
C ASN A 7 -16.61 -12.20 9.53
N ALA A 8 -17.21 -11.01 9.62
CA ALA A 8 -16.50 -9.84 10.14
C ALA A 8 -16.22 -9.97 11.64
N LYS A 9 -17.17 -10.50 12.42
CA LYS A 9 -16.94 -10.84 13.84
C LYS A 9 -15.87 -11.91 14.03
N CYS A 10 -15.78 -12.89 13.13
CA CYS A 10 -14.70 -13.88 13.15
C CYS A 10 -13.32 -13.25 12.89
N ILE A 11 -13.23 -12.25 12.01
CA ILE A 11 -11.98 -11.51 11.76
C ILE A 11 -11.60 -10.66 12.96
N GLU A 12 -12.56 -9.99 13.60
CA GLU A 12 -12.33 -9.23 14.84
C GLU A 12 -11.84 -10.13 15.97
N LYS A 13 -12.49 -11.27 16.20
CA LYS A 13 -12.02 -12.25 17.20
C LYS A 13 -10.61 -12.77 16.88
N TRP A 14 -10.33 -13.05 15.60
CA TRP A 14 -8.99 -13.47 15.18
C TRP A 14 -7.94 -12.38 15.42
N TRP A 15 -8.31 -11.10 15.26
CA TRP A 15 -7.41 -9.98 15.53
C TRP A 15 -6.98 -9.96 16.99
N ASP A 16 -7.90 -10.18 17.92
CA ASP A 16 -7.59 -10.19 19.35
C ASP A 16 -6.75 -11.43 19.74
N ASP A 17 -7.13 -12.61 19.24
CA ASP A 17 -6.56 -13.88 19.70
C ASP A 17 -5.25 -14.26 18.98
N THR A 18 -5.17 -14.02 17.66
CA THR A 18 -4.14 -14.62 16.78
C THR A 18 -3.21 -13.60 16.16
N ALA A 19 -3.66 -12.37 15.90
CA ALA A 19 -2.81 -11.34 15.29
C ALA A 19 -1.54 -11.02 16.10
N PRO A 20 -1.55 -10.98 17.46
CA PRO A 20 -0.33 -10.74 18.24
C PRO A 20 0.74 -11.82 18.01
N ILE A 21 0.32 -13.09 17.91
CA ILE A 21 1.21 -14.23 17.67
C ILE A 21 1.82 -14.13 16.26
N LEU A 22 1.00 -13.81 15.25
CA LEU A 22 1.49 -13.61 13.90
C LEU A 22 2.42 -12.39 13.82
N LEU A 23 2.10 -11.32 14.52
CA LEU A 23 2.91 -10.11 14.57
C LEU A 23 4.31 -10.40 15.13
N ASP A 24 4.39 -11.13 16.24
CA ASP A 24 5.66 -11.54 16.84
C ASP A 24 6.47 -12.44 15.90
N LYS A 25 5.81 -13.39 15.22
CA LYS A 25 6.42 -14.23 14.19
C LYS A 25 6.98 -13.41 13.02
N LEU A 26 6.24 -12.39 12.56
CA LEU A 26 6.69 -11.50 11.49
C LEU A 26 7.87 -10.64 11.94
N LYS A 27 7.84 -10.09 13.16
CA LYS A 27 8.95 -9.31 13.75
C LYS A 27 10.22 -10.16 13.85
N THR A 28 10.10 -11.39 14.32
CA THR A 28 11.21 -12.34 14.41
C THR A 28 11.79 -12.69 13.04
N LYS A 29 10.93 -12.88 12.03
CA LYS A 29 11.32 -13.24 10.67
C LYS A 29 11.92 -12.08 9.88
N PHE A 30 11.43 -10.86 10.07
CA PHE A 30 11.77 -9.69 9.26
C PHE A 30 12.51 -8.62 10.08
N GLN A 31 13.63 -9.01 10.68
CA GLN A 31 14.45 -8.14 11.55
C GLN A 31 15.02 -6.90 10.85
N THR A 32 15.00 -6.86 9.52
CA THR A 32 15.46 -5.73 8.70
C THR A 32 14.40 -4.63 8.55
N LEU A 33 13.14 -4.90 8.93
CA LEU A 33 12.05 -3.93 8.93
C LEU A 33 11.83 -3.37 10.34
N THR A 34 11.30 -2.15 10.42
CA THR A 34 10.91 -1.60 11.72
C THR A 34 9.66 -2.32 12.25
N SER A 35 9.49 -2.37 13.56
CA SER A 35 8.28 -2.96 14.17
C SER A 35 6.99 -2.29 13.65
N GLN A 36 7.04 -0.98 13.40
CA GLN A 36 5.92 -0.24 12.83
C GLN A 36 5.57 -0.70 11.42
N ASP A 37 6.56 -0.90 10.54
CA ASP A 37 6.31 -1.33 9.16
C ASP A 37 5.60 -2.69 9.11
N ILE A 38 5.93 -3.58 10.04
CA ILE A 38 5.35 -4.90 10.16
C ILE A 38 3.92 -4.82 10.72
N GLU A 39 3.68 -3.98 11.71
CA GLU A 39 2.34 -3.71 12.26
C GLU A 39 1.42 -3.12 11.19
N ASP A 40 1.91 -2.12 10.45
CA ASP A 40 1.16 -1.48 9.36
C ASP A 40 0.83 -2.49 8.26
N ALA A 41 1.78 -3.35 7.88
CA ALA A 41 1.56 -4.40 6.88
C ALA A 41 0.47 -5.40 7.30
N LEU A 42 0.44 -5.80 8.58
CA LEU A 42 -0.57 -6.70 9.12
C LEU A 42 -1.95 -6.00 9.19
N GLN A 43 -1.99 -4.76 9.68
CA GLN A 43 -3.23 -3.98 9.78
C GLN A 43 -3.85 -3.73 8.41
N GLU A 44 -3.05 -3.36 7.40
CA GLU A 44 -3.50 -3.19 6.01
C GLU A 44 -4.11 -4.50 5.46
N THR A 45 -3.45 -5.63 5.72
CA THR A 45 -3.91 -6.95 5.28
C THR A 45 -5.28 -7.30 5.88
N VAL A 46 -5.47 -7.04 7.16
CA VAL A 46 -6.75 -7.28 7.86
C VAL A 46 -7.84 -6.33 7.37
N MET A 47 -7.52 -5.06 7.13
CA MET A 47 -8.46 -4.10 6.52
C MET A 47 -8.97 -4.59 5.15
N ILE A 48 -8.06 -5.10 4.30
CA ILE A 48 -8.43 -5.65 2.99
C ILE A 48 -9.39 -6.84 3.16
N ALA A 49 -9.12 -7.73 4.11
CA ALA A 49 -10.02 -8.85 4.40
C ALA A 49 -11.40 -8.38 4.85
N LEU A 50 -11.49 -7.39 5.74
CA LEU A 50 -12.77 -6.83 6.19
C LEU A 50 -13.56 -6.24 5.02
N ILE A 51 -12.91 -5.49 4.13
CA ILE A 51 -13.57 -4.91 2.94
C ILE A 51 -14.11 -6.02 2.02
N ARG A 52 -13.30 -7.04 1.74
CA ARG A 52 -13.68 -8.16 0.86
C ARG A 52 -14.83 -8.98 1.43
N THR A 53 -14.81 -9.24 2.74
CA THR A 53 -15.91 -9.94 3.44
C THR A 53 -17.20 -9.11 3.43
N ARG A 54 -17.12 -7.78 3.49
CA ARG A 54 -18.31 -6.92 3.37
C ARG A 54 -18.90 -6.91 1.96
N GLN A 55 -18.06 -7.06 0.93
CA GLN A 55 -18.51 -7.12 -0.47
C GLN A 55 -19.04 -8.52 -0.84
N ASN A 56 -18.48 -9.57 -0.23
CA ASN A 56 -18.89 -10.94 -0.42
C ASN A 56 -18.74 -11.69 0.90
N GLU A 57 -19.87 -12.00 1.55
CA GLU A 57 -19.86 -12.66 2.86
C GLU A 57 -19.18 -14.03 2.81
N ASN A 58 -19.21 -14.72 1.66
CA ASN A 58 -18.58 -16.03 1.47
C ASN A 58 -17.13 -15.95 0.96
N TYR A 59 -16.50 -14.77 0.98
CA TYR A 59 -15.13 -14.58 0.48
C TYR A 59 -14.12 -15.51 1.17
N PHE A 60 -14.25 -15.67 2.49
CA PHE A 60 -13.50 -16.65 3.26
C PHE A 60 -14.43 -17.83 3.57
N LYS A 61 -14.27 -18.93 2.83
CA LYS A 61 -15.13 -20.13 2.98
C LYS A 61 -15.04 -20.78 4.36
N ALA A 62 -13.98 -20.51 5.12
CA ALA A 62 -13.79 -20.97 6.50
C ALA A 62 -12.82 -20.04 7.29
N PRO A 63 -12.89 -19.94 8.62
CA PRO A 63 -11.95 -19.14 9.42
C PRO A 63 -10.47 -19.51 9.24
N HIS A 64 -10.17 -20.81 9.09
CA HIS A 64 -8.81 -21.28 8.78
C HIS A 64 -8.29 -20.76 7.43
N SER A 65 -9.18 -20.50 6.46
CA SER A 65 -8.80 -19.92 5.16
C SER A 65 -8.36 -18.47 5.30
N PHE A 66 -8.95 -17.71 6.24
CA PHE A 66 -8.55 -16.33 6.52
C PHE A 66 -7.17 -16.26 7.18
N SER A 67 -6.93 -17.04 8.25
CA SER A 67 -5.64 -17.01 8.96
C SER A 67 -4.46 -17.31 8.04
N SER A 68 -4.54 -18.39 7.25
CA SER A 68 -3.49 -18.76 6.30
C SER A 68 -3.35 -17.76 5.15
N TRP A 69 -4.45 -17.15 4.70
CA TRP A 69 -4.39 -16.09 3.70
C TRP A 69 -3.72 -14.83 4.27
N CYS A 70 -4.09 -14.42 5.48
CA CYS A 70 -3.56 -13.24 6.17
C CYS A 70 -2.05 -13.39 6.40
N GLU A 71 -1.60 -14.56 6.86
CA GLU A 71 -0.16 -14.86 7.01
C GLU A 71 0.57 -14.73 5.67
N LYS A 72 0.07 -15.36 4.60
CA LYS A 72 0.70 -15.28 3.26
C LYS A 72 0.81 -13.85 2.76
N VAL A 73 -0.27 -13.08 2.84
CA VAL A 73 -0.32 -11.70 2.36
C VAL A 73 0.60 -10.80 3.19
N SER A 74 0.60 -10.95 4.52
CA SER A 74 1.46 -10.17 5.41
C SER A 74 2.94 -10.46 5.15
N VAL A 75 3.32 -11.72 4.95
CA VAL A 75 4.70 -12.12 4.57
C VAL A 75 5.11 -11.49 3.24
N ASN A 76 4.25 -11.56 2.23
CA ASN A 76 4.53 -10.97 0.91
C ASN A 76 4.69 -9.46 1.01
N ARG A 77 3.85 -8.80 1.81
CA ARG A 77 3.92 -7.35 2.07
C ARG A 77 5.25 -6.97 2.73
N CYS A 78 5.71 -7.71 3.73
CA CYS A 78 7.03 -7.52 4.34
C CYS A 78 8.17 -7.72 3.33
N LEU A 79 8.10 -8.76 2.48
CA LEU A 79 9.10 -8.97 1.43
C LEU A 79 9.13 -7.81 0.43
N ASP A 80 7.98 -7.24 0.07
CA ASP A 80 7.89 -6.10 -0.84
C ASP A 80 8.48 -4.83 -0.22
N LEU A 81 8.29 -4.62 1.09
CA LEU A 81 8.94 -3.53 1.83
C LEU A 81 10.47 -3.67 1.79
N ILE A 82 11.00 -4.89 1.99
CA ILE A 82 12.44 -5.16 1.91
C ILE A 82 12.97 -4.92 0.50
N ARG A 83 12.30 -5.43 -0.54
CA ARG A 83 12.70 -5.22 -1.94
C ARG A 83 12.73 -3.74 -2.30
N LYS A 84 11.75 -2.98 -1.81
CA LYS A 84 11.66 -1.53 -2.03
C LYS A 84 12.79 -0.77 -1.33
N SER A 85 13.14 -1.17 -0.11
CA SER A 85 14.28 -0.62 0.63
C SER A 85 15.62 -0.90 -0.10
N LYS A 86 15.83 -2.13 -0.58
CA LYS A 86 17.04 -2.50 -1.33
C LYS A 86 17.23 -1.74 -2.65
N ARG A 87 16.15 -1.57 -3.42
CA ARG A 87 16.19 -0.74 -4.64
C ARG A 87 16.54 0.72 -4.34
N LYS A 88 16.09 1.25 -3.19
CA LYS A 88 16.43 2.60 -2.73
C LYS A 88 17.90 2.72 -2.32
N SER A 89 18.48 1.70 -1.66
CA SER A 89 19.89 1.70 -1.30
C SER A 89 20.83 1.52 -2.49
N GLU A 90 20.48 0.68 -3.46
CA GLU A 90 21.26 0.52 -4.70
C GLU A 90 21.21 1.79 -5.56
N ALA A 91 20.06 2.45 -5.64
CA ALA A 91 19.94 3.75 -6.30
C ALA A 91 20.81 4.83 -5.65
N HIS A 92 21.08 4.76 -4.33
CA HIS A 92 21.98 5.70 -3.63
C HIS A 92 23.47 5.45 -3.92
N LEU A 93 23.89 4.22 -4.25
CA LEU A 93 25.28 3.90 -4.58
C LEU A 93 25.69 4.35 -5.99
N VAL A 94 24.72 4.68 -6.86
CA VAL A 94 24.96 5.01 -8.28
C VAL A 94 24.72 6.50 -8.60
N GLN A 95 24.38 7.38 -7.65
CA GLN A 95 24.08 8.80 -7.97
C GLN A 95 25.29 9.72 -8.12
N GLY A 96 26.33 9.25 -8.82
CA GLY A 96 27.00 10.08 -9.81
C GLY A 96 26.49 9.62 -11.17
N PHE A 97 25.79 10.50 -11.89
CA PHE A 97 25.25 10.33 -13.25
C PHE A 97 23.73 10.09 -13.39
N ARG A 98 23.07 11.24 -13.68
CA ARG A 98 22.16 11.49 -14.81
C ARG A 98 20.79 10.81 -14.83
N TYR A 99 19.80 11.70 -14.72
CA TYR A 99 18.53 11.68 -15.47
C TYR A 99 18.64 10.97 -16.83
N HIS A 100 17.98 9.84 -16.98
CA HIS A 100 17.35 9.46 -18.25
C HIS A 100 16.13 8.57 -18.00
N ASN A 101 14.98 9.10 -18.43
CA ASN A 101 13.82 8.32 -18.78
C ASN A 101 14.23 7.38 -19.92
N THR A 102 14.02 6.08 -19.75
CA THR A 102 13.63 5.12 -20.80
C THR A 102 13.42 3.76 -20.14
N LEU A 103 12.18 3.30 -20.05
CA LEU A 103 11.89 1.87 -19.92
C LEU A 103 11.72 1.32 -21.34
N PRO A 104 12.41 0.25 -21.74
CA PRO A 104 12.14 -0.39 -23.03
C PRO A 104 10.91 -1.29 -22.86
N ILE A 105 9.81 -0.96 -23.55
CA ILE A 105 8.59 -1.76 -23.53
C ILE A 105 8.39 -2.37 -24.93
N ASN A 106 8.41 -3.71 -24.96
CA ASN A 106 8.22 -4.57 -26.12
C ASN A 106 6.92 -4.23 -26.88
N GLU A 107 7.01 -4.11 -28.20
CA GLU A 107 6.16 -3.25 -29.06
C GLU A 107 4.78 -3.78 -29.50
N ALA A 108 4.18 -4.80 -28.88
CA ALA A 108 2.93 -5.37 -29.41
C ALA A 108 1.71 -5.35 -28.47
N GLN A 109 1.86 -4.93 -27.20
CA GLN A 109 0.77 -4.84 -26.22
C GLN A 109 0.54 -3.40 -25.68
N ASN A 110 1.19 -2.39 -26.28
CA ASN A 110 1.41 -1.08 -25.66
C ASN A 110 0.29 -0.05 -25.83
N PHE A 111 -0.61 -0.17 -26.81
CA PHE A 111 -1.49 0.97 -27.12
C PHE A 111 -2.50 1.30 -26.01
N GLU A 112 -3.20 0.31 -25.45
CA GLU A 112 -4.13 0.55 -24.34
C GLU A 112 -3.40 0.87 -23.02
N HIS A 113 -2.19 0.33 -22.83
CA HIS A 113 -1.40 0.58 -21.63
C HIS A 113 -0.82 2.00 -21.62
N ASP A 114 -0.34 2.49 -22.76
CA ASP A 114 0.24 3.83 -22.89
C ASP A 114 -0.81 4.92 -22.73
N GLU A 115 -2.04 4.71 -23.21
CA GLU A 115 -3.12 5.68 -23.08
C GLU A 115 -3.60 5.82 -21.63
N LEU A 116 -3.79 4.69 -20.93
CA LEU A 116 -4.13 4.67 -19.51
C LEU A 116 -3.01 5.25 -18.64
N VAL A 117 -1.75 4.92 -18.93
CA VAL A 117 -0.59 5.47 -18.22
C VAL A 117 -0.51 6.98 -18.42
N LYS A 118 -0.74 7.47 -19.64
CA LYS A 118 -0.77 8.90 -19.95
C LYS A 118 -1.90 9.61 -19.20
N GLU A 119 -3.09 9.03 -19.15
CA GLU A 119 -4.25 9.58 -18.46
C GLU A 119 -4.04 9.67 -16.94
N VAL A 120 -3.38 8.66 -16.34
CA VAL A 120 -2.97 8.68 -14.93
C VAL A 120 -1.97 9.80 -14.67
N VAL A 121 -0.94 9.94 -15.51
CA VAL A 121 0.10 10.96 -15.36
C VAL A 121 -0.50 12.37 -15.49
N ASP A 122 -1.38 12.58 -16.46
CA ASP A 122 -2.08 13.85 -16.66
C ASP A 122 -3.01 14.18 -15.48
N SER A 123 -3.70 13.18 -14.94
CA SER A 123 -4.56 13.33 -13.76
C SER A 123 -3.75 13.71 -12.51
N ILE A 124 -2.55 13.12 -12.32
CA ILE A 124 -1.62 13.52 -11.26
C ILE A 124 -1.19 14.99 -11.45
N ASN A 125 -0.90 15.39 -12.68
CA ASN A 125 -0.49 16.77 -12.99
C ASN A 125 -1.62 17.79 -12.82
N LYS A 126 -2.89 17.39 -12.87
CA LYS A 126 -4.06 18.26 -12.59
C LYS A 126 -4.34 18.43 -11.09
N LEU A 127 -3.70 17.67 -10.20
CA LEU A 127 -3.88 17.83 -8.76
C LEU A 127 -3.37 19.19 -8.25
N PRO A 128 -3.98 19.76 -7.19
CA PRO A 128 -3.41 20.88 -6.44
C PRO A 128 -1.97 20.59 -6.01
N VAL A 129 -1.08 21.58 -6.04
CA VAL A 129 0.38 21.43 -5.83
C VAL A 129 0.70 20.61 -4.59
N THR A 130 0.01 20.86 -3.48
CA THR A 130 0.22 20.17 -2.21
C THR A 130 -0.18 18.68 -2.28
N SER A 131 -1.34 18.38 -2.86
CA SER A 131 -1.78 16.99 -3.07
C SER A 131 -0.90 16.26 -4.09
N ARG A 132 -0.50 16.93 -5.18
CA ARG A 132 0.41 16.39 -6.18
C ARG A 132 1.74 15.97 -5.57
N LYS A 133 2.34 16.84 -4.76
CA LYS A 133 3.61 16.58 -4.08
C LYS A 133 3.49 15.37 -3.14
N VAL A 134 2.43 15.31 -2.34
CA VAL A 134 2.17 14.17 -1.44
C VAL A 134 1.96 12.88 -2.21
N VAL A 135 1.17 12.89 -3.28
CA VAL A 135 0.90 11.70 -4.11
C VAL A 135 2.19 11.22 -4.79
N LYS A 136 3.00 12.12 -5.37
CA LYS A 136 4.29 11.76 -5.96
C LYS A 136 5.23 11.12 -4.95
N LEU A 137 5.45 11.76 -3.80
CA LEU A 137 6.29 11.20 -2.73
C LEU A 137 5.78 9.85 -2.22
N TYR A 138 4.46 9.68 -2.14
CA TYR A 138 3.87 8.40 -1.76
C TYR A 138 4.10 7.31 -2.81
N LEU A 139 3.97 7.63 -4.10
CA LEU A 139 4.27 6.73 -5.21
C LEU A 139 5.77 6.36 -5.25
N ASP A 140 6.64 7.34 -4.99
CA ASP A 140 8.09 7.18 -4.80
C ASP A 140 8.41 6.36 -3.54
N GLY A 141 7.41 6.13 -2.68
CA GLY A 141 7.46 5.18 -1.61
C GLY A 141 7.82 5.70 -0.23
N TRP A 142 7.72 7.00 -0.04
CA TRP A 142 7.87 7.63 1.26
C TRP A 142 6.67 7.26 2.15
N SER A 143 6.94 6.98 3.42
CA SER A 143 5.89 6.78 4.42
C SER A 143 5.17 8.11 4.71
N ILE A 144 3.93 8.02 5.18
CA ILE A 144 3.12 9.20 5.56
C ILE A 144 3.85 10.06 6.61
N LYS A 145 4.56 9.40 7.55
CA LYS A 145 5.35 10.07 8.59
C LYS A 145 6.55 10.82 7.99
N GLU A 146 7.28 10.21 7.06
CA GLU A 146 8.42 10.86 6.39
C GLU A 146 7.99 12.02 5.49
N ILE A 147 6.89 11.85 4.73
CA ILE A 147 6.32 12.94 3.91
C ILE A 147 5.93 14.11 4.82
N GLY A 148 5.30 13.83 5.97
CA GLY A 148 4.92 14.85 6.94
C GLY A 148 6.12 15.62 7.46
N LYS A 149 7.18 14.92 7.85
CA LYS A 149 8.45 15.54 8.26
C LYS A 149 9.08 16.37 7.14
N LEU A 150 9.04 15.88 5.90
CA LEU A 150 9.65 16.54 4.74
C LEU A 150 8.92 17.84 4.33
N ILE A 151 7.59 17.88 4.43
CA ILE A 151 6.79 19.02 3.98
C ILE A 151 6.27 19.91 5.12
N GLY A 152 6.63 19.61 6.36
CA GLY A 152 6.16 20.35 7.54
C GLY A 152 4.67 20.16 7.84
N ALA A 153 4.14 18.95 7.61
CA ALA A 153 2.72 18.62 7.81
C ALA A 153 2.53 17.47 8.80
N THR A 154 1.36 17.41 9.43
CA THR A 154 1.02 16.28 10.30
C THR A 154 0.74 15.01 9.48
N PRO A 155 1.00 13.79 10.00
CA PRO A 155 0.67 12.55 9.30
C PRO A 155 -0.80 12.47 8.87
N ARG A 156 -1.71 13.02 9.66
CA ARG A 156 -3.14 13.12 9.34
C ARG A 156 -3.40 13.98 8.10
N GLN A 157 -2.73 15.13 8.00
CA GLN A 157 -2.84 16.02 6.87
C GLN A 157 -2.28 15.39 5.59
N VAL A 158 -1.14 14.68 5.69
CA VAL A 158 -0.57 13.91 4.58
C VAL A 158 -1.51 12.80 4.13
N TYR A 159 -2.11 12.06 5.06
CA TYR A 159 -3.10 11.03 4.76
C TYR A 159 -4.30 11.61 4.00
N TYR A 160 -4.83 12.75 4.46
CA TYR A 160 -5.92 13.45 3.79
C TYR A 160 -5.52 13.90 2.37
N LEU A 161 -4.35 14.53 2.20
CA LEU A 161 -3.86 15.01 0.91
C LEU A 161 -3.64 13.88 -0.10
N LYS A 162 -3.10 12.74 0.38
CA LYS A 162 -2.93 11.51 -0.40
C LYS A 162 -4.28 10.98 -0.89
N ASN A 163 -5.21 10.75 0.03
CA ASN A 163 -6.51 10.16 -0.31
C ASN A 163 -7.35 11.08 -1.20
N SER A 164 -7.31 12.39 -0.94
CA SER A 164 -7.97 13.39 -1.79
C SER A 164 -7.37 13.43 -3.20
N GLY A 165 -6.05 13.25 -3.34
CA GLY A 165 -5.39 13.14 -4.64
C GLY A 165 -5.77 11.86 -5.39
N ILE A 166 -5.70 10.70 -4.73
CA ILE A 166 -6.08 9.40 -5.32
C ILE A 166 -7.55 9.39 -5.76
N LYS A 167 -8.45 9.97 -4.96
CA LYS A 167 -9.87 10.07 -5.30
C LYS A 167 -10.08 10.87 -6.60
N ARG A 168 -9.43 12.03 -6.74
CA ARG A 168 -9.51 12.85 -7.96
C ARG A 168 -8.95 12.14 -9.19
N ILE A 169 -7.84 11.40 -9.02
CA ILE A 169 -7.27 10.60 -10.11
C ILE A 169 -8.27 9.51 -10.54
N SER A 170 -8.90 8.82 -9.58
CA SER A 170 -9.91 7.80 -9.88
C SER A 170 -11.19 8.35 -10.51
N GLU A 171 -11.56 9.60 -10.23
CA GLU A 171 -12.70 10.27 -10.86
C GLU A 171 -12.37 10.76 -12.28
N ALA A 172 -11.10 11.01 -12.58
CA ALA A 172 -10.64 11.52 -13.87
C ALA A 172 -10.36 10.43 -14.92
N ILE A 173 -10.13 9.19 -14.49
CA ILE A 173 -9.86 8.01 -15.35
C ILE A 173 -11.16 7.20 -15.59
N LYS A 174 -12.33 7.74 -15.25
CA LYS A 174 -13.64 7.13 -15.51
C LYS A 174 -14.27 7.71 -16.76
#